data_AF-A0A1I1EI27-F1
#
_entry.id   AF-A0A1I1EI27-F1
#
_cell.length_a   1.000
_cell.length_b   1.000
_cell.length_c   1.000
_cell.angle_alpha   90.00
_cell.angle_beta   90.00
_cell.angle_gamma   90.00
#
_symmetry.space_group_name_H-M   'P 1'
#
loop_
_entity.id
_entity.type
_entity.pdbx_description
1 polymer ?
#
loop_
_entity_poly.entity_id
_entity_poly.type
_entity_poly.pdbx_seq_one_letter_code
_entity_poly.pdbx_strand_id
1 'polypeptide(L)'
;MKDKHTYHDSEASGLLPDALRVNPYTVPAGYFEEMQRYILQRCNVIKASEDAFDVPPGYFEQLEQRILANVKEQKLKSAVSEAGFIAPEGYFNKLEEQSFNLYKLQEKTDSPGFTVPGNYFDALRERTLRRALAVPATSRKLAPVRWVAYAAAACIALAVGITGLLRLPGQDQAITREPLALVSDQDIINYLELYGTTSDITYISEHLEDFGERNIGEGLNEEDIEAYLNNTL
;
A
#
# COMPACT_ATOMS: atom_id res chain seq x y z
N MET A 1 24.13 29.81 -39.97
CA MET A 1 24.46 30.34 -38.62
C MET A 1 25.97 30.45 -38.53
N LYS A 2 26.50 31.62 -38.17
CA LYS A 2 27.96 31.83 -38.01
C LYS A 2 28.23 31.91 -36.52
N ASP A 3 28.99 30.96 -36.00
CA ASP A 3 29.34 30.86 -34.60
C ASP A 3 30.25 32.03 -34.20
N LYS A 4 29.81 32.83 -33.23
CA LYS A 4 30.50 34.05 -32.76
C LYS A 4 31.59 33.78 -31.72
N HIS A 5 32.01 32.53 -31.54
CA HIS A 5 32.88 32.13 -30.43
C HIS A 5 34.16 31.40 -30.84
N THR A 6 34.47 31.32 -32.13
CA THR A 6 35.76 30.78 -32.57
C THR A 6 36.82 31.87 -32.51
N TYR A 7 37.71 31.78 -31.52
CA TYR A 7 38.93 32.58 -31.43
C TYR A 7 39.84 32.23 -32.62
N HIS A 8 40.26 33.24 -33.38
CA HIS A 8 41.33 33.10 -34.35
C HIS A 8 42.62 33.59 -33.71
N ASP A 9 43.61 32.71 -33.56
CA ASP A 9 45.00 33.09 -33.29
C ASP A 9 45.52 33.85 -34.50
N SER A 10 45.45 35.18 -34.46
CA SER A 10 46.25 36.02 -35.34
C SER A 10 47.60 36.23 -34.67
N GLU A 11 48.63 35.61 -35.23
CA GLU A 11 50.04 35.87 -34.92
C GLU A 11 50.35 37.37 -35.02
N ALA A 12 50.47 38.07 -33.88
CA ALA A 12 51.22 39.30 -33.76
C ALA A 12 51.45 39.68 -32.29
N SER A 13 52.72 39.68 -31.89
CA SER A 13 53.28 40.16 -30.61
C SER A 13 52.98 39.30 -29.37
N GLY A 14 54.03 38.75 -28.76
CA GLY A 14 53.99 38.00 -27.48
C GLY A 14 53.67 38.86 -26.25
N LEU A 15 52.83 39.88 -26.41
CA LEU A 15 52.31 40.72 -25.36
C LEU A 15 50.79 40.55 -25.38
N LEU A 16 50.24 40.07 -24.26
CA LEU A 16 48.79 40.05 -24.08
C LEU A 16 48.23 41.45 -24.34
N PRO A 17 47.11 41.60 -25.08
CA PRO A 17 46.41 42.86 -25.25
C PRO A 17 46.22 43.54 -23.88
N ASP A 18 46.44 44.86 -23.79
CA ASP A 18 46.34 45.59 -22.51
C ASP A 18 44.99 45.38 -21.80
N ALA A 19 43.92 45.10 -22.56
CA ALA A 19 42.61 44.74 -22.04
C ALA A 19 42.58 43.43 -21.22
N LEU A 20 43.50 42.49 -21.46
CA LEU A 20 43.66 41.25 -20.70
C LEU A 20 44.65 41.38 -19.53
N ARG A 21 45.36 42.52 -19.45
CA ARG A 21 46.33 42.82 -18.38
C ARG A 21 45.69 43.56 -17.20
N VAL A 22 44.42 43.94 -17.31
CA VAL A 22 43.65 44.61 -16.27
C VAL A 22 42.51 43.69 -15.86
N ASN A 23 42.34 43.49 -14.55
CA ASN A 23 41.26 42.65 -14.02
C ASN A 23 39.89 43.27 -14.39
N PRO A 24 39.04 42.60 -15.20
CA PRO A 24 37.74 43.13 -15.61
C PRO A 24 36.68 43.02 -14.51
N TYR A 25 36.97 42.34 -13.41
CA TYR A 25 36.04 42.18 -12.29
C TYR A 25 36.18 43.32 -11.29
N THR A 26 35.11 44.08 -11.12
CA THR A 26 35.00 45.12 -10.10
C THR A 26 34.02 44.68 -9.02
N VAL A 27 34.38 44.85 -7.76
CA VAL A 27 33.43 44.69 -6.65
C VAL A 27 32.83 46.04 -6.25
N PRO A 28 31.59 46.07 -5.73
CA PRO A 28 31.02 47.28 -5.14
C PRO A 28 31.90 47.85 -4.03
N ALA A 29 31.85 49.17 -3.84
CA ALA A 29 32.54 49.83 -2.74
C ALA A 29 32.05 49.26 -1.38
N GLY A 30 32.97 48.87 -0.51
CA GLY A 30 32.64 48.29 0.80
C GLY A 30 32.42 46.77 0.81
N TYR A 31 32.49 46.08 -0.34
CA TYR A 31 32.20 44.64 -0.43
C TYR A 31 33.03 43.79 0.54
N PHE A 32 34.34 44.04 0.62
CA PHE A 32 35.24 43.25 1.47
C PHE A 32 35.10 43.62 2.94
N GLU A 33 34.82 44.89 3.24
CA GLU A 33 34.57 45.38 4.60
C GLU A 33 33.27 44.78 5.16
N GLU A 34 32.20 44.75 4.36
CA GLU A 34 30.95 44.10 4.74
C GLU A 34 31.12 42.59 4.89
N MET A 35 31.79 41.93 3.94
CA MET A 35 32.08 40.49 4.03
C MET A 35 32.87 40.16 5.31
N GLN A 36 33.91 40.93 5.63
CA GLN A 36 34.69 40.75 6.86
C GLN A 36 33.81 40.94 8.10
N ARG A 37 32.96 41.97 8.12
CA ARG A 37 32.01 42.19 9.23
C ARG A 37 31.04 41.02 9.38
N TYR A 38 30.49 40.50 8.29
CA TYR A 38 29.57 39.35 8.33
C TYR A 38 30.27 38.09 8.85
N ILE A 39 31.50 37.84 8.43
CA ILE A 39 32.28 36.68 8.90
C ILE A 39 32.56 36.81 10.39
N LEU A 40 33.05 37.96 10.85
CA LEU A 40 33.33 38.18 12.28
C LEU A 40 32.06 38.07 13.14
N GLN A 41 30.94 38.60 12.65
CA GLN A 41 29.65 38.45 13.34
C GLN A 41 29.26 36.97 13.45
N ARG A 42 29.38 36.18 12.37
CA ARG A 42 29.09 34.74 12.41
C ARG A 42 30.04 33.98 13.33
N CYS A 43 31.33 34.27 13.28
CA CYS A 43 32.32 33.65 14.17
C CYS A 43 32.01 33.94 15.64
N ASN A 44 31.61 35.17 15.97
CA ASN A 44 31.22 35.51 17.35
C ASN A 44 29.95 34.78 17.80
N VAL A 45 28.95 34.62 16.93
CA VAL A 45 27.74 33.85 17.26
C VAL A 45 28.06 32.38 17.50
N ILE A 46 28.90 31.77 16.65
CA ILE A 46 29.32 30.37 16.80
C ILE A 46 30.10 30.18 18.10
N LYS A 47 31.06 31.08 18.38
CA LYS A 47 31.88 31.03 19.59
C LYS A 47 31.05 31.22 20.86
N ALA A 48 30.01 32.08 20.81
CA ALA A 48 29.06 32.22 21.91
C ALA A 48 28.13 31.01 22.07
N SER A 49 27.93 30.21 21.00
CA SER A 49 27.09 29.01 21.04
C SER A 49 27.82 27.74 21.49
N GLU A 50 29.15 27.67 21.37
CA GLU A 50 29.96 26.55 21.86
C GLU A 50 29.83 26.37 23.38
N ASP A 51 29.69 27.47 24.13
CA ASP A 51 29.48 27.44 25.58
C ASP A 51 28.03 27.11 25.99
N ALA A 52 27.08 27.09 25.04
CA ALA A 52 25.64 26.99 25.30
C ALA A 52 25.02 25.65 24.93
N PHE A 53 25.76 24.77 24.24
CA PHE A 53 25.23 23.49 23.73
C PHE A 53 25.85 22.30 24.46
N ASP A 54 25.60 22.21 25.76
CA ASP A 54 25.98 21.04 26.55
C ASP A 54 24.91 19.94 26.42
N VAL A 55 25.37 18.73 26.13
CA VAL A 55 24.47 17.60 25.93
C VAL A 55 24.20 16.97 27.30
N PRO A 56 22.94 16.77 27.72
CA PRO A 56 22.65 16.19 29.01
C PRO A 56 23.36 14.84 29.23
N PRO A 57 23.83 14.56 30.45
CA PRO A 57 24.48 13.30 30.76
C PRO A 57 23.55 12.13 30.42
N GLY A 58 24.08 11.14 29.70
CA GLY A 58 23.34 9.96 29.25
C GLY A 58 22.45 10.13 28.02
N TYR A 59 22.50 11.30 27.35
CA TYR A 59 21.79 11.51 26.08
C TYR A 59 22.15 10.44 25.04
N PHE A 60 23.45 10.21 24.81
CA PHE A 60 23.91 9.25 23.79
C PHE A 60 23.66 7.80 24.19
N GLU A 61 23.75 7.48 25.49
CA GLU A 61 23.45 6.14 26.02
C GLU A 61 21.98 5.76 25.81
N GLN A 62 21.07 6.73 25.92
CA GLN A 62 19.63 6.54 25.74
C GLN A 62 19.15 6.80 24.30
N LEU A 63 20.00 7.36 23.43
CA LEU A 63 19.62 7.82 22.10
C LEU A 63 19.08 6.66 21.24
N GLU A 64 19.79 5.53 21.22
CA GLU A 64 19.37 4.34 20.46
C GLU A 64 17.99 3.85 20.92
N GLN A 65 17.81 3.69 22.23
CA GLN A 65 16.54 3.24 22.79
C GLN A 65 15.40 4.21 22.48
N ARG A 66 15.65 5.52 22.56
CA ARG A 66 14.69 6.57 22.21
C ARG A 66 14.30 6.53 20.74
N ILE A 67 15.28 6.38 19.83
CA ILE A 67 15.02 6.27 18.40
C ILE A 67 14.16 5.03 18.12
N LEU A 68 14.52 3.87 18.68
CA LEU A 68 13.75 2.64 18.53
C LEU A 68 12.33 2.76 19.09
N ALA A 69 12.16 3.42 20.24
CA ALA A 69 10.85 3.68 20.83
C ALA A 69 9.99 4.58 19.92
N ASN A 70 10.56 5.68 19.40
CA ASN A 70 9.86 6.59 18.49
C ASN A 70 9.42 5.89 17.19
N VAL A 71 10.30 5.05 16.60
CA VAL A 71 9.96 4.29 15.39
C VAL A 71 8.82 3.30 15.67
N LYS A 72 8.84 2.62 16.82
CA LYS A 72 7.76 1.71 17.24
C LYS A 72 6.45 2.47 17.46
N GLU A 73 6.50 3.61 18.13
CA GLU A 73 5.34 4.47 18.36
C GLU A 73 4.73 4.95 17.03
N GLN A 74 5.56 5.39 16.08
CA GLN A 74 5.09 5.85 14.78
C GLN A 74 4.42 4.72 13.98
N LYS A 75 4.98 3.51 14.02
CA LYS A 75 4.36 2.32 13.40
C LYS A 75 3.00 1.99 14.03
N LEU A 76 2.89 2.08 15.36
CA LEU A 76 1.63 1.87 16.07
C LEU A 76 0.59 2.93 15.70
N LYS A 77 0.97 4.22 15.64
CA LYS A 77 0.09 5.31 15.20
C LYS A 77 -0.39 5.16 13.77
N SER A 78 0.44 4.60 12.87
CA SER A 78 0.01 4.32 11.49
C SER A 78 -0.89 3.09 11.37
N ALA A 79 -0.78 2.13 12.29
CA ALA A 79 -1.58 0.90 12.29
C ALA A 79 -2.93 1.04 13.01
N VAL A 80 -3.03 1.99 13.93
CA VAL A 80 -4.22 2.22 14.77
C VAL A 80 -4.83 3.57 14.41
N SER A 81 -5.99 3.56 13.75
CA SER A 81 -6.66 4.77 13.23
C SER A 81 -7.44 5.57 14.28
N GLU A 82 -7.73 4.97 15.43
CA GLU A 82 -8.50 5.60 16.51
C GLU A 82 -7.66 5.63 17.80
N ALA A 83 -7.74 6.72 18.56
CA ALA A 83 -7.17 6.74 19.89
C ALA A 83 -7.93 5.70 20.75
N GLY A 84 -7.36 4.49 20.88
CA GLY A 84 -7.99 3.34 21.54
C GLY A 84 -8.30 3.54 23.04
N PHE A 85 -8.06 4.73 23.57
CA PHE A 85 -8.43 5.14 24.91
C PHE A 85 -9.21 6.45 24.83
N ILE A 86 -10.52 6.34 25.09
CA ILE A 86 -11.36 7.51 25.33
C ILE A 86 -11.32 7.75 26.84
N ALA A 87 -10.87 8.94 27.24
CA ALA A 87 -10.96 9.35 28.64
C ALA A 87 -12.45 9.38 29.03
N PRO A 88 -12.84 8.74 30.15
CA PRO A 88 -14.21 8.81 30.63
C PRO A 88 -14.68 10.26 30.80
N GLU A 89 -15.96 10.51 30.55
CA GLU A 89 -16.54 11.84 30.71
C GLU A 89 -16.28 12.39 32.12
N GLY A 90 -15.73 13.60 32.19
CA GLY A 90 -15.38 14.25 33.45
C GLY A 90 -14.12 13.73 34.17
N TYR A 91 -13.32 12.84 33.55
CA TYR A 91 -12.03 12.40 34.12
C TYR A 91 -11.13 13.58 34.49
N PHE A 92 -10.93 14.52 33.56
CA PHE A 92 -10.06 15.67 33.78
C PHE A 92 -10.61 16.64 34.82
N ASN A 93 -11.93 16.85 34.86
CA ASN A 93 -12.58 17.68 35.88
C ASN A 93 -12.39 17.10 37.29
N LYS A 94 -12.56 15.78 37.44
CA LYS A 94 -12.31 15.08 38.72
C LYS A 94 -10.84 15.11 39.11
N LEU A 95 -9.94 14.95 38.14
CA LEU A 95 -8.49 15.00 38.39
C LEU A 95 -8.07 16.40 38.85
N GLU A 96 -8.58 17.45 38.21
CA GLU A 96 -8.34 18.83 38.61
C GLU A 96 -8.86 19.09 40.03
N GLU A 97 -10.10 18.70 40.32
CA GLU A 97 -10.68 18.81 41.67
C GLU A 97 -9.85 18.05 42.71
N GLN A 98 -9.41 16.83 42.41
CA GLN A 98 -8.56 16.04 43.29
C GLN A 98 -7.20 16.69 43.51
N SER A 99 -6.54 17.18 42.46
CA SER A 99 -5.26 17.88 42.57
C SER A 99 -5.38 19.17 43.40
N PHE A 100 -6.49 19.88 43.23
CA PHE A 100 -6.80 21.09 43.97
C PHE A 100 -7.09 20.77 45.46
N ASN A 101 -7.76 19.65 45.72
CA ASN A 101 -7.98 19.22 47.10
C ASN A 101 -6.68 18.78 47.78
N LEU A 102 -5.74 18.16 47.04
CA LEU A 102 -4.43 17.77 47.56
C LEU A 102 -3.57 18.99 47.97
N TYR A 103 -3.50 20.06 47.18
CA TYR A 103 -2.74 21.25 47.62
C TYR A 103 -3.36 21.89 48.88
N LYS A 104 -4.70 21.96 48.97
CA LYS A 104 -5.39 22.48 50.17
C LYS A 104 -5.13 21.64 51.42
N LEU A 105 -5.02 20.33 51.25
CA LEU A 105 -4.67 19.39 52.31
C LEU A 105 -3.22 19.56 52.74
N GLN A 106 -2.31 19.75 51.78
CA GLN A 106 -0.89 19.98 52.05
C GLN A 106 -0.63 21.30 52.78
N GLU A 107 -1.42 22.35 52.51
CA GLU A 107 -1.34 23.62 53.26
C GLU A 107 -1.84 23.48 54.71
N LYS A 108 -2.74 22.53 54.97
CA LYS A 108 -3.35 22.31 56.30
C LYS A 108 -2.68 21.20 57.11
N THR A 109 -1.75 20.45 56.54
CA THR A 109 -1.11 19.30 57.18
C THR A 109 0.38 19.25 56.87
N ASP A 110 1.24 19.41 57.88
CA ASP A 110 2.70 19.36 57.75
C ASP A 110 3.26 17.94 57.61
N SER A 111 2.41 16.92 57.81
CA SER A 111 2.81 15.52 57.74
C SER A 111 1.73 14.71 57.02
N PRO A 112 2.12 13.71 56.21
CA PRO A 112 1.19 12.97 55.35
C PRO A 112 0.13 12.13 56.10
N GLY A 113 0.07 12.16 57.44
CA GLY A 113 -0.99 11.58 58.29
C GLY A 113 -1.12 10.05 58.26
N PHE A 114 -0.63 9.41 57.20
CA PHE A 114 -0.66 7.98 56.97
C PHE A 114 0.77 7.44 57.06
N THR A 115 1.01 6.64 58.09
CA THR A 115 2.23 5.85 58.21
C THR A 115 1.89 4.41 57.87
N VAL A 116 2.70 3.83 56.98
CA VAL A 116 2.57 2.43 56.65
C VAL A 116 3.07 1.63 57.87
N PRO A 117 2.33 0.61 58.34
CA PRO A 117 2.80 -0.27 59.40
C PRO A 117 4.18 -0.88 59.05
N GLY A 118 5.04 -1.05 60.06
CA GLY A 118 6.32 -1.73 59.87
C GLY A 118 6.15 -3.08 59.17
N ASN A 119 7.04 -3.39 58.23
CA ASN A 119 7.05 -4.63 57.43
C ASN A 119 5.87 -4.83 56.45
N TYR A 120 5.04 -3.81 56.17
CA TYR A 120 3.98 -3.92 55.16
C TYR A 120 4.49 -4.34 53.78
N PHE A 121 5.56 -3.71 53.30
CA PHE A 121 6.09 -3.99 51.96
C PHE A 121 6.75 -5.37 51.86
N ASP A 122 7.35 -5.85 52.95
CA ASP A 122 7.90 -7.22 53.02
C ASP A 122 6.79 -8.27 53.03
N ALA A 123 5.76 -8.08 53.84
CA ALA A 123 4.60 -8.97 53.87
C ALA A 123 3.84 -8.96 52.53
N LEU A 124 3.73 -7.79 51.89
CA LEU A 124 3.13 -7.65 50.57
C LEU A 124 3.95 -8.42 49.52
N ARG A 125 5.27 -8.25 49.52
CA ARG A 125 6.21 -8.95 48.63
C ARG A 125 6.13 -10.46 48.81
N GLU A 126 6.09 -10.94 50.04
CA GLU A 126 5.95 -12.36 50.32
C GLU A 126 4.60 -12.91 49.83
N ARG A 127 3.50 -12.18 50.05
CA ARG A 127 2.17 -12.57 49.59
C ARG A 127 2.08 -12.62 48.06
N THR A 128 2.66 -11.65 47.36
CA THR A 128 2.66 -11.62 45.88
C THR A 128 3.50 -12.74 45.31
N LEU A 129 4.69 -13.02 45.87
CA LEU A 129 5.53 -14.15 45.46
C LEU A 129 4.83 -15.49 45.70
N ARG A 130 4.25 -15.69 46.89
CA ARG A 130 3.47 -16.90 47.18
C ARG A 130 2.30 -17.06 46.21
N ARG A 131 1.56 -15.99 45.89
CA ARG A 131 0.44 -16.05 44.95
C ARG A 131 0.89 -16.30 43.50
N ALA A 132 2.00 -15.72 43.07
CA ALA A 132 2.58 -15.93 41.74
C ALA A 132 3.05 -17.37 41.54
N LEU A 133 3.51 -18.04 42.61
CA LEU A 133 3.99 -19.42 42.56
C LEU A 133 2.88 -20.46 42.85
N ALA A 134 1.85 -20.10 43.62
CA ALA A 134 0.82 -21.04 44.07
C ALA A 134 -0.31 -21.29 43.07
N VAL A 135 -0.50 -20.45 42.05
CA VAL A 135 -1.52 -20.67 41.02
C VAL A 135 -0.84 -21.19 39.76
N PRO A 136 -0.78 -22.52 39.53
CA PRO A 136 -0.61 -23.00 38.17
C PRO A 136 -1.81 -22.48 37.39
N ALA A 137 -1.58 -21.50 36.51
CA ALA A 137 -2.63 -21.00 35.62
C ALA A 137 -3.23 -22.21 34.91
N THR A 138 -4.48 -22.54 35.23
CA THR A 138 -5.19 -23.64 34.59
C THR A 138 -5.42 -23.23 33.15
N SER A 139 -4.43 -23.49 32.29
CA SER A 139 -4.53 -23.24 30.87
C SER A 139 -5.57 -24.21 30.33
N ARG A 140 -6.82 -23.75 30.23
CA ARG A 140 -7.85 -24.47 29.49
C ARG A 140 -7.40 -24.47 28.03
N LYS A 141 -6.97 -25.63 27.55
CA LYS A 141 -6.80 -25.85 26.11
C LYS A 141 -8.15 -25.57 25.46
N LEU A 142 -8.23 -24.51 24.65
CA LEU A 142 -9.41 -24.23 23.87
C LEU A 142 -9.60 -25.39 22.91
N ALA A 143 -10.79 -25.99 22.91
CA ALA A 143 -11.11 -27.05 21.96
C ALA A 143 -10.98 -26.49 20.53
N PRO A 144 -10.43 -27.26 19.57
CA PRO A 144 -10.38 -26.82 18.19
C PRO A 144 -11.81 -26.55 17.70
N VAL A 145 -12.02 -25.35 17.18
CA VAL A 145 -13.33 -24.88 16.77
C VAL A 145 -13.77 -25.62 15.49
N ARG A 146 -14.91 -26.33 15.58
CA ARG A 146 -15.42 -27.23 14.51
C ARG A 146 -15.85 -26.51 13.23
N TRP A 147 -16.00 -25.19 13.25
CA TRP A 147 -16.37 -24.39 12.06
C TRP A 147 -15.23 -24.27 11.04
N VAL A 148 -13.96 -24.46 11.45
CA VAL A 148 -12.82 -24.47 10.53
C VAL A 148 -12.90 -25.69 9.60
N ALA A 149 -13.42 -26.82 10.07
CA ALA A 149 -13.67 -27.98 9.22
C ALA A 149 -14.76 -27.71 8.18
N TYR A 150 -15.78 -26.90 8.52
CA TYR A 150 -16.82 -26.48 7.57
C TYR A 150 -16.29 -25.46 6.55
N ALA A 151 -15.44 -24.52 6.99
CA ALA A 151 -14.79 -23.56 6.10
C ALA A 151 -13.89 -24.27 5.06
N ALA A 152 -13.10 -25.26 5.48
CA ALA A 152 -12.29 -26.07 4.57
C ALA A 152 -13.15 -26.83 3.55
N ALA A 153 -14.26 -27.44 3.97
CA ALA A 153 -15.19 -28.13 3.07
C ALA A 153 -15.85 -27.16 2.07
N ALA A 154 -16.23 -25.96 2.50
CA ALA A 154 -16.81 -24.94 1.62
C ALA A 154 -15.81 -24.43 0.57
N CYS A 155 -14.53 -24.27 0.94
CA CYS A 155 -13.47 -23.91 -0.02
C CYS A 155 -13.26 -25.02 -1.06
N ILE A 156 -13.28 -26.29 -0.65
CA ILE A 156 -13.16 -27.43 -1.57
C ILE A 156 -14.40 -27.48 -2.48
N ALA A 157 -15.61 -27.29 -1.94
CA ALA A 157 -16.84 -27.27 -2.72
C ALA A 157 -16.89 -26.10 -3.73
N LEU A 158 -16.39 -24.91 -3.34
CA LEU A 158 -16.24 -23.77 -4.26
C LEU A 158 -15.19 -24.04 -5.33
N ALA A 159 -14.03 -24.60 -4.98
CA ALA A 159 -13.00 -24.92 -5.96
C ALA A 159 -13.49 -25.96 -6.99
N VAL A 160 -14.18 -27.02 -6.52
CA VAL A 160 -14.79 -28.02 -7.38
C VAL A 160 -15.95 -27.44 -8.19
N GLY A 161 -16.79 -26.59 -7.57
CA GLY A 161 -17.90 -25.91 -8.23
C GLY A 161 -17.45 -24.95 -9.32
N ILE A 162 -16.43 -24.12 -9.06
CA ILE A 162 -15.82 -23.21 -10.04
C ILE A 162 -15.16 -24.01 -11.16
N THR A 163 -14.45 -25.10 -10.84
CA THR A 163 -13.83 -25.95 -11.87
C THR A 163 -14.88 -26.66 -12.73
N GLY A 164 -16.01 -27.08 -12.15
CA GLY A 164 -17.14 -27.64 -12.88
C GLY A 164 -17.86 -26.61 -13.74
N LEU A 165 -17.99 -25.36 -13.25
CA LEU A 165 -18.60 -24.25 -13.98
C LEU A 165 -17.73 -23.77 -15.15
N LEU A 166 -16.40 -23.80 -15.00
CA LEU A 166 -15.44 -23.55 -16.09
C LEU A 166 -15.31 -24.74 -17.08
N ARG A 167 -15.86 -25.91 -16.74
CA ARG A 167 -15.94 -27.09 -17.61
C ARG A 167 -17.29 -27.23 -18.31
N LEU A 168 -18.28 -26.40 -17.97
CA LEU A 168 -19.46 -26.20 -18.82
C LEU A 168 -18.97 -25.54 -20.12
N PRO A 169 -19.41 -25.99 -21.31
CA PRO A 169 -19.00 -25.39 -22.57
C PRO A 169 -19.62 -23.99 -22.70
N GLY A 170 -18.97 -23.01 -22.09
CA GLY A 170 -19.07 -21.62 -22.46
C GLY A 170 -18.22 -21.42 -23.71
N GLN A 171 -18.90 -21.12 -24.81
CA GLN A 171 -18.39 -20.94 -26.15
C GLN A 171 -17.37 -19.80 -26.25
N ASP A 172 -16.08 -20.10 -26.04
CA ASP A 172 -14.98 -19.29 -26.58
C ASP A 172 -14.62 -19.84 -27.97
N GLN A 173 -15.40 -19.45 -28.98
CA GLN A 173 -15.05 -19.67 -30.38
C GLN A 173 -14.03 -18.62 -30.82
N ALA A 174 -12.74 -18.92 -30.64
CA ALA A 174 -11.73 -18.36 -31.54
C ALA A 174 -12.01 -18.96 -32.93
N ILE A 175 -12.36 -18.11 -33.90
CA ILE A 175 -12.71 -18.53 -35.27
C ILE A 175 -11.47 -19.13 -35.95
N THR A 176 -11.24 -20.42 -35.76
CA THR A 176 -10.46 -21.23 -36.69
C THR A 176 -11.43 -21.74 -37.74
N ARG A 177 -11.28 -21.24 -38.97
CA ARG A 177 -12.06 -21.68 -40.13
C ARG A 177 -11.66 -23.11 -40.49
N GLU A 178 -12.27 -24.10 -39.83
CA GLU A 178 -12.22 -25.48 -40.28
C GLU A 178 -13.18 -25.68 -41.46
N PRO A 179 -12.78 -26.44 -42.50
CA PRO A 179 -13.61 -26.68 -43.66
C PRO A 179 -14.87 -27.46 -43.26
N LEU A 180 -16.05 -26.95 -43.63
CA LEU A 180 -17.38 -27.49 -43.31
C LEU A 180 -17.57 -28.97 -43.67
N ALA A 181 -16.70 -29.53 -44.51
CA ALA A 181 -16.67 -30.93 -44.88
C ALA A 181 -16.26 -31.88 -43.74
N LEU A 182 -15.64 -31.37 -42.67
CA LEU A 182 -15.18 -32.19 -41.53
C LEU A 182 -16.17 -32.22 -40.35
N VAL A 183 -17.30 -31.52 -40.44
CA VAL A 183 -18.31 -31.53 -39.37
C VAL A 183 -18.98 -32.90 -39.37
N SER A 184 -18.95 -33.60 -38.23
CA SER A 184 -19.52 -34.93 -38.14
C SER A 184 -21.05 -34.85 -38.11
N ASP A 185 -21.72 -35.86 -38.69
CA ASP A 185 -23.19 -35.91 -38.72
C ASP A 185 -23.80 -35.77 -37.33
N GLN A 186 -23.13 -36.29 -36.31
CA GLN A 186 -23.59 -36.22 -34.92
C GLN A 186 -23.53 -34.79 -34.35
N ASP A 187 -22.56 -33.99 -34.79
CA ASP A 187 -22.45 -32.59 -34.36
C ASP A 187 -23.50 -31.73 -35.05
N ILE A 188 -23.82 -32.03 -36.32
CA ILE A 188 -24.92 -31.39 -37.06
C ILE A 188 -26.25 -31.72 -36.38
N ILE A 189 -26.48 -33.00 -36.03
CA ILE A 189 -27.70 -33.45 -35.34
C ILE A 189 -27.83 -32.76 -33.98
N ASN A 190 -26.77 -32.72 -33.17
CA ASN A 190 -26.79 -32.03 -31.88
C ASN A 190 -27.05 -30.53 -32.03
N TYR A 191 -26.48 -29.89 -33.04
CA TYR A 191 -26.72 -28.47 -33.28
C TYR A 191 -28.18 -28.20 -33.67
N LEU A 192 -28.76 -29.04 -34.54
CA LEU A 192 -30.16 -28.95 -34.93
C LEU A 192 -31.10 -29.26 -33.75
N GLU A 193 -30.71 -30.14 -32.85
CA GLU A 193 -31.51 -30.43 -31.64
C GLU A 193 -31.45 -29.29 -30.62
N LEU A 194 -30.29 -28.64 -30.49
CA LEU A 194 -30.09 -27.55 -29.53
C LEU A 194 -30.69 -26.22 -30.00
N TYR A 195 -30.65 -25.93 -31.30
CA TYR A 195 -31.10 -24.66 -31.88
C TYR A 195 -32.32 -24.79 -32.78
N GLY A 196 -32.78 -25.99 -33.10
CA GLY A 196 -33.99 -26.21 -33.89
C GLY A 196 -35.22 -25.79 -33.10
N THR A 197 -35.93 -24.78 -33.60
CA THR A 197 -37.17 -24.36 -32.96
C THR A 197 -38.29 -25.32 -33.35
N THR A 198 -39.33 -25.46 -32.51
CA THR A 198 -40.49 -26.32 -32.81
C THR A 198 -41.14 -26.00 -34.16
N SER A 199 -41.06 -24.74 -34.61
CA SER A 199 -41.55 -24.31 -35.92
C SER A 199 -40.71 -24.89 -37.06
N ASP A 200 -39.39 -24.96 -36.91
CA ASP A 200 -38.47 -25.45 -37.95
C ASP A 200 -38.65 -26.96 -38.15
N ILE A 201 -38.81 -27.71 -37.06
CA ILE A 201 -39.07 -29.17 -37.10
C ILE A 201 -40.39 -29.45 -37.84
N THR A 202 -41.42 -28.63 -37.59
CA THR A 202 -42.72 -28.77 -38.25
C THR A 202 -42.62 -28.45 -39.74
N TYR A 203 -41.95 -27.35 -40.10
CA TYR A 203 -41.70 -26.94 -41.50
C TYR A 203 -40.90 -27.99 -42.28
N ILE A 204 -39.83 -28.52 -41.68
CA ILE A 204 -39.00 -29.58 -42.27
C ILE A 204 -39.83 -30.84 -42.47
N SER A 205 -40.68 -31.22 -41.51
CA SER A 205 -41.52 -32.42 -41.63
C SER A 205 -42.60 -32.31 -42.72
N GLU A 206 -43.15 -31.11 -42.94
CA GLU A 206 -44.14 -30.87 -44.00
C GLU A 206 -43.52 -30.79 -45.40
N HIS A 207 -42.26 -30.37 -45.51
CA HIS A 207 -41.56 -30.18 -46.79
C HIS A 207 -40.50 -31.25 -47.08
N LEU A 208 -40.29 -32.21 -46.17
CA LEU A 208 -39.25 -33.25 -46.29
C LEU A 208 -39.37 -34.04 -47.60
N GLU A 209 -40.59 -34.28 -48.05
CA GLU A 209 -40.87 -35.01 -49.29
C GLU A 209 -40.67 -34.15 -50.55
N ASP A 210 -40.67 -32.81 -50.46
CA ASP A 210 -40.48 -31.88 -51.59
C ASP A 210 -39.00 -31.55 -51.86
N PHE A 211 -38.11 -31.82 -50.90
CA PHE A 211 -36.66 -31.62 -51.06
C PHE A 211 -35.97 -32.71 -51.89
N GLY A 212 -36.60 -33.87 -52.09
CA GLY A 212 -36.00 -35.01 -52.80
C GLY A 212 -35.77 -34.79 -54.30
N GLU A 213 -36.42 -33.80 -54.92
CA GLU A 213 -36.42 -33.62 -56.39
C GLU A 213 -36.01 -32.24 -56.91
N ARG A 214 -35.63 -31.29 -56.04
CA ARG A 214 -35.12 -29.99 -56.48
C ARG A 214 -33.62 -29.91 -56.23
N ASN A 215 -32.83 -29.99 -57.30
CA ASN A 215 -31.39 -29.70 -57.28
C ASN A 215 -31.15 -28.28 -56.75
N ILE A 216 -30.83 -28.19 -55.46
CA ILE A 216 -30.46 -26.94 -54.79
C ILE A 216 -29.06 -26.55 -55.30
N GLY A 217 -28.98 -25.89 -56.46
CA GLY A 217 -27.68 -25.44 -56.99
C GLY A 217 -27.60 -25.14 -58.49
N GLU A 218 -28.58 -25.51 -59.32
CA GLU A 218 -28.46 -25.33 -60.79
C GLU A 218 -28.43 -23.87 -61.26
N GLY A 219 -28.80 -22.90 -60.39
CA GLY A 219 -28.82 -21.47 -60.73
C GLY A 219 -27.67 -20.65 -60.16
N LEU A 220 -26.72 -21.27 -59.44
CA LEU A 220 -25.63 -20.56 -58.79
C LEU A 220 -24.32 -20.87 -59.52
N ASN A 221 -23.77 -19.87 -60.21
CA ASN A 221 -22.47 -20.03 -60.83
C ASN A 221 -21.38 -20.04 -59.76
N GLU A 222 -20.41 -20.93 -59.89
CA GLU A 222 -19.32 -21.10 -58.92
C GLU A 222 -18.52 -19.80 -58.74
N GLU A 223 -18.40 -19.02 -59.81
CA GLU A 223 -17.70 -17.73 -59.83
C GLU A 223 -18.42 -16.66 -58.99
N ASP A 224 -19.75 -16.68 -58.95
CA ASP A 224 -20.55 -15.77 -58.11
C ASP A 224 -20.40 -16.14 -56.62
N ILE A 225 -20.27 -17.43 -56.32
CA ILE A 225 -20.05 -17.94 -54.96
C ILE A 225 -18.66 -17.52 -54.46
N GLU A 226 -17.62 -17.67 -55.28
CA GLU A 226 -16.27 -17.23 -54.94
C GLU A 226 -16.17 -15.71 -54.75
N ALA A 227 -16.81 -14.93 -55.61
CA ALA A 227 -16.84 -13.48 -55.50
C ALA A 227 -17.52 -13.01 -54.20
N TYR A 228 -18.63 -13.66 -53.82
CA TYR A 228 -19.33 -13.34 -52.58
C TYR A 228 -18.50 -13.69 -51.34
N LEU A 229 -17.85 -14.86 -51.34
CA LEU A 229 -16.99 -15.29 -50.24
C LEU A 229 -15.77 -14.39 -50.07
N ASN A 230 -15.13 -13.95 -51.15
CA ASN A 230 -14.00 -13.02 -51.02
C ASN A 230 -14.38 -11.62 -50.50
N ASN A 231 -15.63 -11.19 -50.68
CA ASN A 231 -16.05 -9.84 -50.30
C ASN A 231 -16.62 -9.75 -48.87
N THR A 232 -16.99 -10.88 -48.26
CA THR A 232 -17.71 -10.93 -46.98
C THR A 232 -16.85 -11.38 -45.80
N LEU A 233 -15.56 -11.69 -46.02
CA LEU A 233 -14.82 -12.66 -45.21
C LEU A 233 -13.38 -12.25 -44.91
#